data_AF-A0A8B9HKP0-F1
#
_entry.id   AF-A0A8B9HKP0-F1
#
_cell.length_a   1.000
_cell.length_b   1.000
_cell.length_c   1.000
_cell.angle_alpha   90.00
_cell.angle_beta   90.00
_cell.angle_gamma   90.00
#
_symmetry.space_group_name_H-M   'P 1'
#
loop_
_entity.id
_entity.type
_entity.pdbx_description
1 polymer ?
#
loop_
_entity_poly.entity_id
_entity_poly.type
_entity_poly.pdbx_seq_one_letter_code
_entity_poly.pdbx_strand_id
1 'polypeptide(L)'
;MLLLNTWRSVRPETEAVDLQIVYERLVRAEQRGEALTYKLLQVLENLQNVSFSSNLTSNGSVAKLPQGIFPVQPNAYLYLPHLRKHPNSLKPIIHLGQGRAGVSLVFAIPTVRREKQSYLVNTVSSLLFDLTPEQKLDIVIIIFVAETDDAFVSSVSESIKKNFPEDVSSGLVEVISPSPYYYPNFTNLKETFGDSKERVKWRTKQNLDYSFLMLYAQQKGIYYVQLEDDIVAKSGYHETINKYVQEVVTEHWLYLEFSQLGFIGKLFRAADLPKIVEFILMFHKDKPIDWLLDHILWVKVCNPEKDSKHCSLEKAKMKRTFKPSMFQHVGVHSSLPGKIQNLKDKDFGKQVLFKAHPNPDAVVISSLKDYQGHSVEKAYLGQDFFWGLTPIKGDYILITFTKPQIIKGPHPSEQTSNLTTEPL
;
A
#
# COMPACT_ATOMS: atom_id res chain seq x y z
N MET A 1 -62.42 14.31 33.74
CA MET A 1 -62.36 15.76 33.46
C MET A 1 -61.14 16.00 32.57
N LEU A 2 -61.40 16.31 31.29
CA LEU A 2 -60.63 17.15 30.33
C LEU A 2 -59.55 18.06 31.01
N LEU A 3 -58.34 18.40 30.51
CA LEU A 3 -57.74 18.55 29.16
C LEU A 3 -56.20 18.83 29.24
N LEU A 4 -55.51 18.54 28.13
CA LEU A 4 -54.42 19.28 27.43
C LEU A 4 -52.97 19.42 27.97
N ASN A 5 -52.06 18.78 27.21
CA ASN A 5 -50.81 19.26 26.58
C ASN A 5 -50.07 20.49 27.14
N THR A 6 -48.76 20.31 27.38
CA THR A 6 -47.75 21.26 26.89
C THR A 6 -46.43 20.56 26.53
N TRP A 7 -46.09 20.60 25.24
CA TRP A 7 -44.71 20.56 24.76
C TRP A 7 -43.92 21.72 25.38
N ARG A 8 -42.68 21.49 25.84
CA ARG A 8 -41.69 22.55 26.02
C ARG A 8 -40.38 22.19 25.31
N SER A 9 -40.15 22.99 24.26
CA SER A 9 -38.89 23.30 23.58
C SER A 9 -37.65 23.17 24.47
N VAL A 10 -36.68 22.41 23.96
CA VAL A 10 -35.26 22.52 24.33
C VAL A 10 -34.80 23.91 23.90
N ARG A 11 -34.26 24.69 24.84
CA ARG A 11 -33.69 26.02 24.59
C ARG A 11 -32.29 25.88 23.93
N PRO A 12 -31.93 26.75 22.98
CA PRO A 12 -30.64 26.73 22.27
C PRO A 12 -29.49 27.44 23.01
N GLU A 13 -29.55 27.58 24.34
CA GLU A 13 -28.56 28.37 25.10
C GLU A 13 -27.35 27.56 25.61
N THR A 14 -27.35 26.23 25.49
CA THR A 14 -26.27 25.38 26.00
C THR A 14 -25.15 25.06 25.00
N GLU A 15 -25.36 25.20 23.69
CA GLU A 15 -24.32 24.93 22.68
C GLU A 15 -23.36 26.12 22.49
N ALA A 16 -23.85 27.35 22.63
CA ALA A 16 -23.03 28.55 22.45
C ALA A 16 -21.97 28.73 23.55
N VAL A 17 -22.27 28.29 24.78
CA VAL A 17 -21.34 28.36 25.92
C VAL A 17 -20.19 27.35 25.76
N ASP A 18 -20.43 26.21 25.12
CA ASP A 18 -19.42 25.16 24.93
C ASP A 18 -18.41 25.53 23.83
N LEU A 19 -18.87 26.13 22.73
CA LEU A 19 -17.99 26.64 21.66
C LEU A 19 -17.07 27.77 22.13
N GLN A 20 -17.55 28.68 22.98
CA GLN A 20 -16.74 29.75 23.55
C GLN A 20 -15.58 29.17 24.42
N ILE A 21 -15.88 28.15 25.22
CA ILE A 21 -14.89 27.48 26.07
C ILE A 21 -13.86 26.71 25.23
N VAL A 22 -14.31 26.03 24.17
CA VAL A 22 -13.41 25.33 23.23
C VAL A 22 -12.52 26.33 22.50
N TYR A 23 -13.08 27.45 22.03
CA TYR A 23 -12.31 28.52 21.37
C TYR A 23 -11.26 29.11 22.31
N GLU A 24 -11.61 29.43 23.56
CA GLU A 24 -10.64 29.91 24.55
C GLU A 24 -9.54 28.90 24.86
N ARG A 25 -9.86 27.59 24.90
CA ARG A 25 -8.86 26.53 25.08
C ARG A 25 -7.92 26.46 23.87
N LEU A 26 -8.45 26.64 22.66
CA LEU A 26 -7.66 26.61 21.42
C LEU A 26 -6.70 27.81 21.38
N VAL A 27 -7.17 29.01 21.67
CA VAL A 27 -6.35 30.23 21.73
C VAL A 27 -5.26 30.09 22.80
N ARG A 28 -5.56 29.53 23.97
CA ARG A 28 -4.54 29.27 25.01
C ARG A 28 -3.53 28.20 24.59
N ALA A 29 -3.94 27.19 23.80
CA ALA A 29 -3.03 26.19 23.27
C ALA A 29 -2.10 26.77 22.20
N GLU A 30 -2.62 27.66 21.35
CA GLU A 30 -1.86 28.39 20.33
C GLU A 30 -0.82 29.33 20.97
N GLN A 31 -1.23 30.15 21.93
CA GLN A 31 -0.31 31.02 22.70
C GLN A 31 0.79 30.23 23.43
N ARG A 32 0.46 29.04 23.96
CA ARG A 32 1.47 28.13 24.55
C ARG A 32 2.41 27.57 23.48
N GLY A 33 1.91 27.26 22.29
CA GLY A 33 2.69 26.82 21.14
C GLY A 33 3.67 27.89 20.67
N GLU A 34 3.23 29.15 20.55
CA GLU A 34 4.08 30.29 20.21
C GLU A 34 5.14 30.55 21.29
N ALA A 35 4.75 30.54 22.57
CA ALA A 35 5.70 30.72 23.68
C ALA A 35 6.75 29.59 23.74
N LEU A 36 6.35 28.34 23.45
CA LEU A 36 7.26 27.21 23.34
C LEU A 36 8.22 27.38 22.16
N THR A 37 7.70 27.86 21.02
CA THR A 37 8.50 28.15 19.81
C THR A 37 9.54 29.23 20.09
N TYR A 38 9.15 30.32 20.76
CA TYR A 38 10.08 31.38 21.17
C TYR A 38 11.17 30.87 22.14
N LYS A 39 10.80 30.04 23.12
CA LYS A 39 11.77 29.42 24.03
C LYS A 39 12.72 28.47 23.28
N LEU A 40 12.23 27.71 22.31
CA LEU A 40 13.05 26.85 21.45
C LEU A 40 14.04 27.67 20.62
N LEU A 41 13.61 28.82 20.09
CA LEU A 41 14.48 29.75 19.37
C LEU A 41 15.57 30.35 20.26
N GLN A 42 15.24 30.74 21.50
CA GLN A 42 16.26 31.18 22.47
C GLN A 42 17.24 30.07 22.85
N VAL A 43 16.78 28.83 23.02
CA VAL A 43 17.65 27.68 23.28
C VAL A 43 18.56 27.42 22.07
N LEU A 44 18.05 27.53 20.85
CA LEU A 44 18.83 27.41 19.62
C LEU A 44 19.92 28.50 19.52
N GLU A 45 19.58 29.75 19.84
CA GLU A 45 20.52 30.86 19.84
C GLU A 45 21.62 30.69 20.91
N ASN A 46 21.26 30.22 22.10
CA ASN A 46 22.22 29.88 23.14
C ASN A 46 23.17 28.73 22.73
N LEU A 47 22.66 27.70 22.05
CA LEU A 47 23.47 26.60 21.52
C LEU A 47 24.40 27.06 20.37
N GLN A 48 23.96 28.04 19.58
CA GLN A 48 24.81 28.68 18.57
C GLN A 48 25.91 29.51 19.23
N ASN A 49 25.61 30.29 20.26
CA ASN A 49 26.61 31.09 20.98
C ASN A 49 27.65 30.22 21.70
N VAL A 50 27.25 29.07 22.25
CA VAL A 50 28.17 28.10 22.86
C VAL A 50 29.14 27.49 21.82
N SER A 51 28.66 27.26 20.58
CA SER A 51 29.51 26.72 19.50
C SER A 51 30.44 27.76 18.86
N PHE A 52 30.13 29.06 18.98
CA PHE A 52 31.03 30.15 18.58
C PHE A 52 32.15 30.42 19.60
N SER A 53 31.93 30.18 20.90
CA SER A 53 32.96 30.35 21.94
C SER A 53 34.06 29.26 21.95
N SER A 54 33.89 28.16 21.21
CA SER A 54 34.84 27.04 21.19
C SER A 54 35.79 26.98 19.98
N ASN A 55 35.72 27.94 19.03
CA ASN A 55 36.56 27.94 17.82
C ASN A 55 37.47 29.15 17.72
N LEU A 56 38.55 29.14 18.51
CA LEU A 56 39.78 29.89 18.26
C LEU A 56 40.94 28.90 18.18
N THR A 57 41.03 28.17 17.06
CA THR A 57 42.29 27.71 16.42
C THR A 57 42.01 26.87 15.18
N SER A 58 42.85 27.10 14.17
CA SER A 58 43.18 26.34 12.95
C SER A 58 42.27 26.38 11.70
N ASN A 59 42.88 26.97 10.66
CA ASN A 59 42.57 26.99 9.24
C ASN A 59 42.21 25.62 8.63
N GLY A 60 41.19 25.61 7.77
CA GLY A 60 40.96 24.54 6.79
C GLY A 60 39.58 24.62 6.14
N SER A 61 39.53 25.09 4.89
CA SER A 61 38.49 24.86 3.85
C SER A 61 37.04 24.57 4.29
N VAL A 62 36.15 25.50 3.99
CA VAL A 62 34.70 25.46 4.19
C VAL A 62 34.06 24.20 3.58
N ALA A 63 33.78 23.22 4.42
CA ALA A 63 32.81 22.17 4.13
C ALA A 63 31.42 22.67 4.56
N LYS A 64 30.49 22.81 3.61
CA LYS A 64 29.06 23.01 3.91
C LYS A 64 28.56 21.81 4.73
N LEU A 65 28.26 22.02 6.01
CA LEU A 65 27.56 21.01 6.81
C LEU A 65 26.14 20.80 6.27
N PRO A 66 25.65 19.55 6.16
CA PRO A 66 24.27 19.29 5.80
C PRO A 66 23.35 19.77 6.92
N GLN A 67 22.26 20.43 6.53
CA GLN A 67 21.08 20.62 7.37
C GLN A 67 20.66 19.28 7.99
N GLY A 68 20.43 19.24 9.31
CA GLY A 68 19.95 18.03 9.95
C GLY A 68 19.62 18.22 11.43
N ILE A 69 18.37 18.58 11.72
CA ILE A 69 17.69 18.04 12.91
C ILE A 69 17.46 16.57 12.56
N PHE A 70 18.21 15.66 13.17
CA PHE A 70 18.30 14.23 12.81
C PHE A 70 16.97 13.62 12.33
N PRO A 71 16.77 13.36 11.02
CA PRO A 71 15.76 12.41 10.63
C PRO A 71 16.23 11.05 11.15
N VAL A 72 15.43 10.40 11.99
CA VAL A 72 15.66 9.01 12.41
C VAL A 72 15.45 8.13 11.17
N GLN A 73 16.44 8.07 10.29
CA GLN A 73 16.52 7.01 9.30
C GLN A 73 16.89 5.74 10.06
N PRO A 74 16.20 4.61 9.84
CA PRO A 74 16.58 3.36 10.46
C PRO A 74 18.03 3.09 10.15
N ASN A 75 18.82 2.75 11.17
CA ASN A 75 20.23 2.45 10.96
C ASN A 75 20.35 1.06 10.33
N ALA A 76 19.91 0.93 9.08
CA ALA A 76 19.97 -0.32 8.33
C ALA A 76 21.40 -0.89 8.33
N TYR A 77 22.42 -0.03 8.36
CA TYR A 77 23.82 -0.43 8.49
C TYR A 77 24.16 -1.11 9.82
N LEU A 78 23.44 -0.83 10.91
CA LEU A 78 23.60 -1.53 12.19
C LEU A 78 23.19 -3.01 12.04
N TYR A 79 22.03 -3.26 11.45
CA TYR A 79 21.45 -4.60 11.32
C TYR A 79 21.96 -5.37 10.08
N LEU A 80 22.42 -4.64 9.06
CA LEU A 80 22.92 -5.13 7.78
C LEU A 80 24.31 -4.51 7.50
N PRO A 81 25.36 -4.89 8.24
CA PRO A 81 26.66 -4.25 8.15
C PRO A 81 27.35 -4.42 6.79
N HIS A 82 26.98 -5.43 6.00
CA HIS A 82 27.53 -5.64 4.65
C HIS A 82 27.19 -4.48 3.70
N LEU A 83 26.10 -3.75 3.94
CA LEU A 83 25.71 -2.58 3.16
C LEU A 83 26.76 -1.47 3.18
N ARG A 84 27.58 -1.38 4.24
CA ARG A 84 28.68 -0.39 4.32
C ARG A 84 29.74 -0.57 3.24
N LYS A 85 29.87 -1.78 2.69
CA LYS A 85 30.82 -2.07 1.61
C LYS A 85 30.38 -1.49 0.26
N HIS A 86 29.08 -1.17 0.12
CA HIS A 86 28.48 -0.70 -1.12
C HIS A 86 27.58 0.51 -0.82
N PRO A 87 28.08 1.75 -0.98
CA PRO A 87 27.35 2.97 -0.59
C PRO A 87 25.96 3.14 -1.23
N ASN A 88 25.73 2.55 -2.41
CA ASN A 88 24.45 2.62 -3.13
C ASN A 88 23.54 1.42 -2.87
N SER A 89 23.86 0.53 -1.91
CA SER A 89 23.10 -0.70 -1.66
C SER A 89 21.66 -0.47 -1.15
N LEU A 90 21.40 0.68 -0.54
CA LEU A 90 20.06 1.10 -0.10
C LEU A 90 19.31 1.94 -1.14
N LYS A 91 19.96 2.31 -2.26
CA LYS A 91 19.29 3.07 -3.32
C LYS A 91 18.53 2.09 -4.24
N PRO A 92 17.27 2.36 -4.57
CA PRO A 92 16.55 1.58 -5.56
C PRO A 92 17.13 1.79 -6.95
N ILE A 93 17.06 0.75 -7.77
CA ILE A 93 17.18 0.88 -9.22
C ILE A 93 15.78 1.16 -9.74
N ILE A 94 15.59 2.31 -10.38
CA ILE A 94 14.30 2.72 -10.94
C ILE A 94 14.28 2.30 -12.41
N HIS A 95 13.37 1.40 -12.76
CA HIS A 95 13.19 0.91 -14.13
C HIS A 95 12.10 1.69 -14.85
N LEU A 96 11.01 2.00 -14.14
CA LEU A 96 9.91 2.82 -14.61
C LEU A 96 9.47 3.77 -13.49
N GLY A 97 9.19 5.03 -13.84
CA GLY A 97 8.61 5.99 -12.90
C GLY A 97 8.98 7.42 -13.23
N GLN A 98 8.14 8.35 -12.75
CA GLN A 98 8.35 9.80 -12.91
C GLN A 98 8.72 10.48 -11.59
N GLY A 99 8.97 9.70 -10.53
CA GLY A 99 9.30 10.24 -9.21
C GLY A 99 8.10 10.90 -8.53
N ARG A 100 6.88 10.40 -8.75
CA ARG A 100 5.66 10.97 -8.16
C ARG A 100 5.74 10.89 -6.63
N ALA A 101 5.35 11.99 -5.99
CA ALA A 101 5.28 12.15 -4.54
C ALA A 101 4.19 13.16 -4.17
N GLY A 102 3.91 13.32 -2.87
CA GLY A 102 2.87 14.22 -2.35
C GLY A 102 1.45 13.68 -2.47
N VAL A 103 1.30 12.36 -2.63
CA VAL A 103 -0.01 11.69 -2.76
C VAL A 103 -0.57 11.30 -1.39
N SER A 104 -1.89 11.08 -1.28
CA SER A 104 -2.47 10.59 -0.03
C SER A 104 -2.11 9.13 0.23
N LEU A 105 -2.23 8.26 -0.77
CA LEU A 105 -2.02 6.81 -0.64
C LEU A 105 -0.87 6.30 -1.53
N VAL A 106 0.04 5.54 -0.93
CA VAL A 106 1.11 4.81 -1.62
C VAL A 106 0.81 3.32 -1.55
N PHE A 107 0.40 2.71 -2.65
CA PHE A 107 0.20 1.27 -2.74
C PHE A 107 1.50 0.59 -3.12
N ALA A 108 1.93 -0.37 -2.31
CA ALA A 108 3.24 -0.99 -2.45
C ALA A 108 3.11 -2.49 -2.67
N ILE A 109 3.56 -2.96 -3.84
CA ILE A 109 3.36 -4.31 -4.35
C ILE A 109 4.74 -4.96 -4.59
N PRO A 110 5.20 -5.82 -3.69
CA PRO A 110 6.38 -6.64 -3.92
C PRO A 110 6.03 -7.84 -4.80
N THR A 111 6.89 -8.13 -5.77
CA THR A 111 6.78 -9.29 -6.66
C THR A 111 8.10 -10.05 -6.69
N VAL A 112 8.01 -11.38 -6.70
CA VAL A 112 9.16 -12.31 -6.82
C VAL A 112 8.92 -13.29 -7.96
N ARG A 113 9.96 -13.98 -8.42
CA ARG A 113 9.80 -15.00 -9.46
C ARG A 113 8.98 -16.18 -8.92
N ARG A 114 7.89 -16.52 -9.63
CA ARG A 114 7.10 -17.74 -9.40
C ARG A 114 7.36 -18.76 -10.52
N GLU A 115 7.30 -20.05 -10.19
CA GLU A 115 7.54 -21.14 -11.15
C GLU A 115 6.38 -21.33 -12.14
N LYS A 116 5.14 -21.06 -11.72
CA LYS A 116 3.93 -21.44 -12.48
C LYS A 116 3.29 -20.30 -13.25
N GLN A 117 2.89 -19.23 -12.56
CA GLN A 117 2.21 -18.09 -13.15
C GLN A 117 2.48 -16.81 -12.38
N SER A 118 2.36 -15.66 -13.05
CA SER A 118 2.39 -14.33 -12.45
C SER A 118 0.98 -13.78 -12.33
N TYR A 119 0.66 -13.16 -11.18
CA TYR A 119 -0.63 -12.50 -10.93
C TYR A 119 -0.53 -10.97 -11.02
N LEU A 120 0.68 -10.43 -11.16
CA LEU A 120 0.97 -9.01 -10.99
C LEU A 120 0.14 -8.12 -11.93
N VAL A 121 0.04 -8.45 -13.21
CA VAL A 121 -0.72 -7.65 -14.19
C VAL A 121 -2.20 -7.61 -13.80
N ASN A 122 -2.77 -8.73 -13.36
CA ASN A 122 -4.17 -8.79 -12.92
C ASN A 122 -4.39 -7.96 -11.65
N THR A 123 -3.45 -8.03 -10.70
CA THR A 123 -3.47 -7.22 -9.47
C THR A 123 -3.44 -5.73 -9.78
N VAL A 124 -2.52 -5.28 -10.64
CA VAL A 124 -2.41 -3.86 -11.03
C VAL A 124 -3.65 -3.41 -11.80
N SER A 125 -4.13 -4.22 -12.74
CA SER A 125 -5.39 -3.96 -13.45
C SER A 125 -6.56 -3.80 -12.48
N SER A 126 -6.71 -4.70 -11.50
CA SER A 126 -7.75 -4.63 -10.49
C SER A 126 -7.68 -3.36 -9.63
N LEU A 127 -6.47 -2.86 -9.32
CA LEU A 127 -6.30 -1.62 -8.57
C LEU A 127 -6.65 -0.39 -9.39
N LEU A 128 -6.39 -0.41 -10.70
CA LEU A 128 -6.63 0.71 -11.62
C LEU A 128 -8.06 0.79 -12.15
N PHE A 129 -8.78 -0.34 -12.18
CA PHE A 129 -10.04 -0.53 -12.90
C PHE A 129 -11.14 0.50 -12.54
N ASP A 130 -11.31 0.81 -11.25
CA ASP A 130 -12.43 1.63 -10.74
C ASP A 130 -11.97 2.99 -10.19
N LEU A 131 -10.79 3.47 -10.61
CA LEU A 131 -10.26 4.77 -10.19
C LEU A 131 -10.71 5.90 -11.12
N THR A 132 -11.27 6.94 -10.51
CA THR A 132 -11.53 8.22 -11.20
C THR A 132 -10.23 8.97 -11.52
N PRO A 133 -10.22 9.91 -12.49
CA PRO A 133 -9.05 10.72 -12.79
C PRO A 133 -8.44 11.44 -11.58
N GLU A 134 -9.28 11.96 -10.68
CA GLU A 134 -8.85 12.64 -9.46
C GLU A 134 -8.16 11.67 -8.50
N GLN A 135 -8.72 10.46 -8.33
CA GLN A 135 -8.11 9.42 -7.51
C GLN A 135 -6.80 8.92 -8.11
N LYS A 136 -6.70 8.81 -9.45
CA LYS A 136 -5.45 8.47 -10.14
C LYS A 136 -4.35 9.52 -9.91
N LEU A 137 -4.68 10.78 -9.59
CA LEU A 137 -3.71 11.81 -9.25
C LEU A 137 -3.25 11.75 -7.79
N ASP A 138 -4.11 11.27 -6.89
CA ASP A 138 -3.89 11.22 -5.44
C ASP A 138 -3.25 9.92 -4.93
N ILE A 139 -2.78 9.06 -5.84
CA ILE A 139 -2.09 7.81 -5.48
C ILE A 139 -0.83 7.57 -6.30
N VAL A 140 0.01 6.68 -5.78
CA VAL A 140 1.10 6.04 -6.53
C VAL A 140 1.14 4.55 -6.21
N ILE A 141 1.34 3.72 -7.24
CA ILE A 141 1.50 2.28 -7.14
C ILE A 141 2.97 1.95 -7.40
N ILE A 142 3.66 1.45 -6.38
CA ILE A 142 5.07 1.06 -6.46
C ILE A 142 5.13 -0.46 -6.58
N ILE A 143 5.62 -0.94 -7.72
CA ILE A 143 5.91 -2.34 -7.97
C ILE A 143 7.39 -2.57 -7.65
N PHE A 144 7.65 -3.31 -6.58
CA PHE A 144 9.00 -3.68 -6.18
C PHE A 144 9.30 -5.09 -6.65
N VAL A 145 10.12 -5.19 -7.70
CA VAL A 145 10.65 -6.46 -8.15
C VAL A 145 11.75 -6.88 -7.19
N ALA A 146 11.41 -7.73 -6.23
CA ALA A 146 12.28 -8.15 -5.14
C ALA A 146 13.29 -9.22 -5.60
N GLU A 147 13.94 -8.99 -6.74
CA GLU A 147 14.91 -9.86 -7.39
C GLU A 147 16.10 -9.03 -7.86
N THR A 148 17.25 -9.68 -8.02
CA THR A 148 18.48 -9.06 -8.54
C THR A 148 18.87 -9.58 -9.92
N ASP A 149 18.07 -10.46 -10.51
CA ASP A 149 18.27 -11.00 -11.87
C ASP A 149 17.77 -9.99 -12.90
N ASP A 150 18.69 -9.31 -13.58
CA ASP A 150 18.36 -8.22 -14.51
C ASP A 150 17.41 -8.65 -15.63
N ALA A 151 17.52 -9.89 -16.11
CA ALA A 151 16.63 -10.43 -17.15
C ALA A 151 15.18 -10.55 -16.64
N PHE A 152 14.98 -11.03 -15.42
CA PHE A 152 13.65 -11.07 -14.80
C PHE A 152 13.08 -9.67 -14.55
N VAL A 153 13.91 -8.79 -14.01
CA VAL A 153 13.48 -7.42 -13.67
C VAL A 153 13.08 -6.65 -14.93
N SER A 154 13.85 -6.81 -16.00
CA SER A 154 13.55 -6.23 -17.30
C SER A 154 12.25 -6.79 -17.88
N SER A 155 12.04 -8.11 -17.83
CA SER A 155 10.82 -8.71 -18.37
C SER A 155 9.55 -8.28 -17.61
N VAL A 156 9.64 -8.14 -16.28
CA VAL A 156 8.54 -7.58 -15.47
C VAL A 156 8.29 -6.12 -15.84
N SER A 157 9.35 -5.31 -15.95
CA SER A 157 9.24 -3.89 -16.30
C SER A 157 8.63 -3.70 -17.69
N GLU A 158 9.09 -4.45 -18.69
CA GLU A 158 8.53 -4.43 -20.05
C GLU A 158 7.06 -4.86 -20.06
N SER A 159 6.70 -5.91 -19.30
CA SER A 159 5.30 -6.35 -19.17
C SER A 159 4.42 -5.24 -18.57
N ILE A 160 4.87 -4.58 -17.49
CA ILE A 160 4.13 -3.47 -16.88
C ILE A 160 4.02 -2.29 -17.84
N LYS A 161 5.10 -1.90 -18.52
CA LYS A 161 5.07 -0.79 -19.49
C LYS A 161 4.14 -1.08 -20.67
N LYS A 162 4.11 -2.33 -21.14
CA LYS A 162 3.25 -2.76 -22.25
C LYS A 162 1.77 -2.72 -21.86
N ASN A 163 1.44 -3.19 -20.65
CA ASN A 163 0.05 -3.22 -20.20
C ASN A 163 -0.39 -1.83 -19.70
N PHE A 164 0.43 -1.05 -19.00
CA PHE A 164 -0.01 0.20 -18.37
C PHE A 164 0.80 1.43 -18.83
N PRO A 165 0.96 1.70 -20.14
CA PRO A 165 1.86 2.74 -20.60
C PRO A 165 1.44 4.15 -20.17
N GLU A 166 0.13 4.43 -20.07
CA GLU A 166 -0.39 5.73 -19.62
C GLU A 166 -0.23 5.92 -18.11
N ASP A 167 -0.46 4.88 -17.31
CA ASP A 167 -0.28 4.95 -15.86
C ASP A 167 1.23 5.05 -15.51
N VAL A 168 2.10 4.44 -16.30
CA VAL A 168 3.56 4.62 -16.19
C VAL A 168 4.01 6.02 -16.64
N SER A 169 3.50 6.52 -17.76
CA SER A 169 3.90 7.84 -18.28
C SER A 169 3.42 8.99 -17.39
N SER A 170 2.25 8.85 -16.77
CA SER A 170 1.75 9.81 -15.77
C SER A 170 2.49 9.74 -14.42
N GLY A 171 3.27 8.69 -14.18
CA GLY A 171 3.94 8.44 -12.89
C GLY A 171 3.03 7.82 -11.82
N LEU A 172 1.83 7.35 -12.19
CA LEU A 172 0.94 6.61 -11.30
C LEU A 172 1.52 5.23 -10.95
N VAL A 173 2.14 4.56 -11.91
CA VAL A 173 2.79 3.26 -11.70
C VAL A 173 4.32 3.41 -11.82
N GLU A 174 5.03 2.92 -10.81
CA GLU A 174 6.49 2.87 -10.78
C GLU A 174 6.97 1.42 -10.63
N VAL A 175 8.10 1.07 -11.27
CA VAL A 175 8.77 -0.22 -11.11
C VAL A 175 10.19 0.01 -10.62
N ILE A 176 10.50 -0.58 -9.47
CA ILE A 176 11.82 -0.50 -8.84
C ILE A 176 12.35 -1.90 -8.50
N SER A 177 13.67 -2.03 -8.36
CA SER A 177 14.33 -3.23 -7.85
C SER A 177 15.42 -2.86 -6.84
N PRO A 178 15.85 -3.80 -5.99
CA PRO A 178 16.94 -3.54 -5.05
C PRO A 178 18.28 -3.54 -5.77
N SER A 179 19.29 -2.94 -5.14
CA SER A 179 20.68 -3.16 -5.54
C SER A 179 21.06 -4.65 -5.42
N PRO A 180 21.91 -5.20 -6.31
CA PRO A 180 22.48 -6.54 -6.16
C PRO A 180 23.19 -6.77 -4.82
N TYR A 181 23.62 -5.70 -4.15
CA TYR A 181 24.32 -5.74 -2.86
C TYR A 181 23.42 -5.55 -1.64
N TYR A 182 22.10 -5.41 -1.83
CA TYR A 182 21.17 -5.18 -0.74
C TYR A 182 21.05 -6.38 0.20
N TYR A 183 20.91 -7.59 -0.35
CA TYR A 183 20.68 -8.78 0.46
C TYR A 183 21.97 -9.29 1.12
N PRO A 184 21.92 -9.75 2.38
CA PRO A 184 23.03 -10.44 3.01
C PRO A 184 23.20 -11.86 2.45
N ASN A 185 24.31 -12.50 2.80
CA ASN A 185 24.47 -13.93 2.59
C ASN A 185 23.51 -14.71 3.52
N PHE A 186 22.63 -15.53 2.94
CA PHE A 186 21.63 -16.32 3.66
C PHE A 186 22.08 -17.74 4.05
N THR A 187 23.30 -18.17 3.70
CA THR A 187 23.76 -19.55 3.92
C THR A 187 23.83 -19.94 5.40
N ASN A 188 24.13 -18.96 6.27
CA ASN A 188 24.33 -19.18 7.71
C ASN A 188 23.08 -18.86 8.55
N LEU A 189 21.88 -18.85 7.95
CA LEU A 189 20.64 -18.67 8.70
C LEU A 189 20.38 -19.88 9.61
N LYS A 190 20.00 -19.59 10.85
CA LYS A 190 19.64 -20.60 11.85
C LYS A 190 18.20 -21.08 11.60
N GLU A 191 18.01 -22.39 11.57
CA GLU A 191 16.68 -23.00 11.54
C GLU A 191 15.91 -22.74 12.84
N THR A 192 14.62 -22.43 12.72
CA THR A 192 13.76 -22.04 13.85
C THR A 192 12.36 -22.55 13.60
N PHE A 193 11.59 -22.82 14.67
CA PHE A 193 10.18 -23.23 14.59
C PHE A 193 9.92 -24.50 13.77
N GLY A 194 10.94 -25.34 13.56
CA GLY A 194 10.85 -26.52 12.70
C GLY A 194 10.81 -26.20 11.20
N ASP A 195 11.06 -24.95 10.81
CA ASP A 195 11.12 -24.55 9.41
C ASP A 195 12.41 -25.04 8.74
N SER A 196 12.31 -25.47 7.47
CA SER A 196 13.50 -25.76 6.65
C SER A 196 14.33 -24.50 6.38
N LYS A 197 15.60 -24.67 5.98
CA LYS A 197 16.45 -23.54 5.58
C LYS A 197 15.83 -22.67 4.50
N GLU A 198 15.14 -23.27 3.52
CA GLU A 198 14.48 -22.57 2.42
C GLU A 198 13.35 -21.69 2.96
N ARG A 199 12.55 -22.21 3.89
CA ARG A 199 11.48 -21.45 4.53
C ARG A 199 12.02 -20.32 5.41
N VAL A 200 13.10 -20.57 6.16
CA VAL A 200 13.78 -19.54 6.96
C VAL A 200 14.38 -18.45 6.06
N LYS A 201 15.03 -18.83 4.96
CA LYS A 201 15.53 -17.89 3.94
C LYS A 201 14.39 -17.07 3.35
N TRP A 202 13.29 -17.72 2.98
CA TRP A 202 12.12 -17.05 2.41
C TRP A 202 11.54 -16.00 3.35
N ARG A 203 11.24 -16.34 4.61
CA ARG A 203 10.69 -15.38 5.59
C ARG A 203 11.69 -14.28 5.96
N THR A 204 13.00 -14.59 5.98
CA THR A 204 14.04 -13.59 6.25
C THR A 204 14.15 -12.60 5.10
N LYS A 205 14.14 -13.09 3.86
CA LYS A 205 14.15 -12.24 2.67
C LYS A 205 12.90 -11.37 2.62
N GLN A 206 11.71 -11.91 2.89
CA GLN A 206 10.46 -11.15 2.92
C GLN A 206 10.51 -9.96 3.89
N ASN A 207 11.07 -10.13 5.09
CA ASN A 207 11.27 -9.02 6.04
C ASN A 207 12.13 -7.89 5.42
N LEU A 208 13.19 -8.24 4.69
CA LEU A 208 14.05 -7.28 4.00
C LEU A 208 13.34 -6.63 2.82
N ASP A 209 12.61 -7.41 2.03
CA ASP A 209 11.86 -6.93 0.87
C ASP A 209 10.87 -5.82 1.28
N TYR A 210 10.07 -6.09 2.31
CA TYR A 210 9.10 -5.13 2.84
C TYR A 210 9.78 -3.93 3.50
N SER A 211 10.89 -4.15 4.21
CA SER A 211 11.68 -3.05 4.82
C SER A 211 12.20 -2.08 3.75
N PHE A 212 12.76 -2.60 2.65
CA PHE A 212 13.25 -1.79 1.55
C PHE A 212 12.12 -0.96 0.92
N LEU A 213 10.99 -1.61 0.65
CA LEU A 213 9.84 -1.00 0.01
C LEU A 213 9.20 0.10 0.89
N MET A 214 9.05 -0.16 2.19
CA MET A 214 8.56 0.83 3.15
C MET A 214 9.47 2.07 3.21
N LEU A 215 10.80 1.87 3.23
CA LEU A 215 11.74 3.00 3.26
C LEU A 215 11.69 3.84 1.98
N TYR A 216 11.58 3.20 0.81
CA TYR A 216 11.43 3.93 -0.45
C TYR A 216 10.11 4.71 -0.51
N ALA A 217 9.02 4.11 -0.04
CA ALA A 217 7.69 4.71 -0.09
C ALA A 217 7.49 5.86 0.92
N GLN A 218 8.32 5.94 1.98
CA GLN A 218 8.17 6.88 3.09
C GLN A 218 7.95 8.34 2.66
N GLN A 219 8.66 8.79 1.62
CA GLN A 219 8.62 10.20 1.19
C GLN A 219 7.61 10.45 0.07
N LYS A 220 6.85 9.43 -0.37
CA LYS A 220 5.95 9.55 -1.52
C LYS A 220 4.53 9.98 -1.16
N GLY A 221 4.08 9.69 0.06
CA GLY A 221 2.72 10.07 0.45
C GLY A 221 2.47 10.06 1.95
N ILE A 222 1.22 10.31 2.32
CA ILE A 222 0.80 10.41 3.73
C ILE A 222 0.64 9.01 4.35
N TYR A 223 0.05 8.08 3.59
CA TYR A 223 -0.19 6.72 4.03
C TYR A 223 0.44 5.70 3.08
N TYR A 224 0.97 4.63 3.66
CA TYR A 224 1.54 3.49 2.96
C TYR A 224 0.61 2.29 3.11
N VAL A 225 0.26 1.66 2.00
CA VAL A 225 -0.57 0.45 1.98
C VAL A 225 0.25 -0.70 1.43
N GLN A 226 0.56 -1.66 2.30
CA GLN A 226 1.22 -2.89 1.91
C GLN A 226 0.22 -3.82 1.22
N LEU A 227 0.57 -4.25 0.01
CA LEU A 227 -0.16 -5.26 -0.76
C LEU A 227 0.77 -6.42 -1.13
N GLU A 228 0.20 -7.43 -1.78
CA GLU A 228 0.89 -8.53 -2.46
C GLU A 228 0.50 -8.50 -3.93
N ASP A 229 1.27 -9.19 -4.78
CA ASP A 229 1.09 -9.18 -6.23
C ASP A 229 0.01 -10.13 -6.75
N ASP A 230 -0.74 -10.79 -5.85
CA ASP A 230 -1.79 -11.75 -6.13
C ASP A 230 -3.10 -11.44 -5.38
N ILE A 231 -3.51 -10.17 -5.44
CA ILE A 231 -4.76 -9.68 -4.85
C ILE A 231 -5.76 -9.19 -5.89
N VAL A 232 -7.01 -9.09 -5.47
CA VAL A 232 -8.07 -8.36 -6.16
C VAL A 232 -8.63 -7.32 -5.20
N ALA A 233 -8.78 -6.09 -5.70
CA ALA A 233 -9.36 -4.97 -4.97
C ALA A 233 -10.88 -4.89 -5.19
N LYS A 234 -11.60 -4.49 -4.14
CA LYS A 234 -13.04 -4.23 -4.22
C LYS A 234 -13.30 -2.89 -4.91
N SER A 235 -14.37 -2.80 -5.71
CA SER A 235 -14.84 -1.51 -6.25
C SER A 235 -15.07 -0.49 -5.13
N GLY A 236 -14.67 0.76 -5.35
CA GLY A 236 -14.72 1.83 -4.36
C GLY A 236 -13.70 1.71 -3.20
N TYR A 237 -12.68 0.85 -3.30
CA TYR A 237 -11.71 0.68 -2.22
C TYR A 237 -11.01 1.99 -1.83
N HIS A 238 -10.65 2.82 -2.81
CA HIS A 238 -9.95 4.08 -2.58
C HIS A 238 -10.76 5.03 -1.68
N GLU A 239 -12.01 5.31 -2.07
CA GLU A 239 -12.92 6.16 -1.30
C GLU A 239 -13.18 5.58 0.09
N THR A 240 -13.38 4.27 0.18
CA THR A 240 -13.62 3.58 1.44
C THR A 240 -12.43 3.70 2.39
N ILE A 241 -11.20 3.51 1.89
CA ILE A 241 -9.97 3.67 2.66
C ILE A 241 -9.85 5.10 3.18
N ASN A 242 -9.98 6.09 2.29
CA ASN A 242 -9.84 7.50 2.67
C ASN A 242 -10.89 7.91 3.69
N LYS A 243 -12.16 7.53 3.50
CA LYS A 243 -13.23 7.80 4.45
C LYS A 243 -12.93 7.20 5.82
N TYR A 244 -12.54 5.93 5.88
CA TYR A 244 -12.25 5.27 7.15
C TYR A 244 -11.04 5.90 7.85
N VAL A 245 -9.98 6.23 7.11
CA VAL A 245 -8.82 6.94 7.65
C VAL A 245 -9.22 8.29 8.29
N GLN A 246 -10.12 9.04 7.66
CA GLN A 246 -10.64 10.29 8.21
C GLN A 246 -11.47 10.06 9.47
N GLU A 247 -12.29 9.00 9.51
CA GLU A 247 -13.09 8.63 10.70
C GLU A 247 -12.21 8.33 11.92
N VAL A 248 -11.02 7.75 11.71
CA VAL A 248 -10.10 7.35 12.80
C VAL A 248 -8.86 8.26 12.92
N VAL A 249 -8.88 9.44 12.29
CA VAL A 249 -7.69 10.31 12.20
C VAL A 249 -7.20 10.80 13.56
N THR A 250 -8.13 11.10 14.47
CA THR A 250 -7.87 11.57 15.84
C THR A 250 -7.52 10.45 16.80
N GLU A 251 -7.72 9.21 16.40
CA GLU A 251 -7.46 8.05 17.26
C GLU A 251 -6.00 7.63 17.19
N HIS A 252 -5.53 6.99 18.26
CA HIS A 252 -4.20 6.38 18.28
C HIS A 252 -4.27 4.95 17.76
N TRP A 253 -3.51 4.67 16.70
CA TRP A 253 -3.37 3.34 16.09
C TRP A 253 -1.98 3.18 15.49
N LEU A 254 -1.50 1.93 15.41
CA LEU A 254 -0.23 1.57 14.76
C LEU A 254 -0.45 1.36 13.25
N TYR A 255 -1.50 0.65 12.87
CA TYR A 255 -1.90 0.44 11.47
C TYR A 255 -3.39 0.11 11.36
N LEU A 256 -3.94 0.31 10.17
CA LEU A 256 -5.30 -0.10 9.82
C LEU A 256 -5.25 -1.35 8.94
N GLU A 257 -6.22 -2.25 9.10
CA GLU A 257 -6.33 -3.47 8.30
C GLU A 257 -7.54 -3.42 7.38
N PHE A 258 -7.30 -3.50 6.08
CA PHE A 258 -8.32 -3.67 5.05
C PHE A 258 -8.37 -5.10 4.48
N SER A 259 -7.60 -6.01 5.08
CA SER A 259 -7.69 -7.46 4.94
C SER A 259 -7.10 -8.12 6.19
N GLN A 260 -7.76 -9.18 6.65
CA GLN A 260 -7.28 -10.01 7.78
C GLN A 260 -6.36 -11.12 7.30
N LEU A 261 -6.44 -11.49 6.02
CA LEU A 261 -5.63 -12.55 5.48
C LEU A 261 -4.20 -12.05 5.21
N GLY A 262 -3.20 -12.63 5.88
CA GLY A 262 -1.78 -12.35 5.65
C GLY A 262 -1.39 -10.88 5.87
N PHE A 263 -0.37 -10.45 5.12
CA PHE A 263 0.23 -9.12 5.22
C PHE A 263 -0.32 -8.13 4.18
N ILE A 264 -1.47 -8.45 3.57
CA ILE A 264 -2.15 -7.60 2.59
C ILE A 264 -3.06 -6.57 3.25
N GLY A 265 -3.22 -5.42 2.62
CA GLY A 265 -4.15 -4.38 3.05
C GLY A 265 -3.77 -3.73 4.39
N LYS A 266 -2.49 -3.73 4.76
CA LYS A 266 -2.00 -3.07 5.97
C LYS A 266 -1.64 -1.63 5.65
N LEU A 267 -2.40 -0.68 6.21
CA LEU A 267 -2.19 0.75 6.03
C LEU A 267 -1.45 1.35 7.23
N PHE A 268 -0.35 2.04 6.95
CA PHE A 268 0.50 2.71 7.94
C PHE A 268 0.58 4.20 7.62
N ARG A 269 0.83 5.04 8.65
CA ARG A 269 1.28 6.41 8.42
C ARG A 269 2.70 6.35 7.87
N ALA A 270 2.98 7.02 6.75
CA ALA A 270 4.30 7.01 6.14
C ALA A 270 5.39 7.53 7.11
N ALA A 271 5.04 8.49 7.96
CA ALA A 271 5.91 9.05 9.01
C ALA A 271 6.33 8.02 10.08
N ASP A 272 5.56 6.94 10.30
CA ASP A 272 5.87 5.91 11.28
C ASP A 272 6.68 4.74 10.70
N LEU A 273 6.78 4.64 9.37
CA LEU A 273 7.51 3.56 8.69
C LEU A 273 8.95 3.39 9.19
N PRO A 274 9.77 4.44 9.42
CA PRO A 274 11.12 4.27 9.96
C PRO A 274 11.17 3.42 11.23
N LYS A 275 10.30 3.71 12.21
CA LYS A 275 10.27 2.99 13.50
C LYS A 275 9.85 1.54 13.33
N ILE A 276 8.91 1.30 12.41
CA ILE A 276 8.41 -0.05 12.10
C ILE A 276 9.51 -0.87 11.40
N VAL A 277 10.15 -0.28 10.40
CA VAL A 277 11.27 -0.88 9.67
C VAL A 277 12.44 -1.18 10.60
N GLU A 278 12.78 -0.27 11.52
CA GLU A 278 13.83 -0.52 12.50
C GLU A 278 13.57 -1.78 13.34
N PHE A 279 12.34 -1.95 13.83
CA PHE A 279 11.96 -3.17 14.56
C PHE A 279 12.01 -4.42 13.67
N ILE A 280 11.55 -4.33 12.42
CA ILE A 280 11.61 -5.45 11.47
C ILE A 280 13.07 -5.85 11.21
N LEU A 281 13.94 -4.88 10.96
CA LEU A 281 15.37 -5.13 10.71
C LEU A 281 16.08 -5.70 11.93
N MET A 282 15.69 -5.32 13.15
CA MET A 282 16.25 -5.88 14.37
C MET A 282 16.04 -7.40 14.46
N PHE A 283 14.88 -7.90 14.02
CA PHE A 283 14.46 -9.30 14.16
C PHE A 283 14.25 -10.03 12.82
N HIS A 284 14.82 -9.50 11.72
CA HIS A 284 14.53 -9.98 10.37
C HIS A 284 14.87 -11.46 10.14
N LYS A 285 15.83 -12.02 10.89
CA LYS A 285 16.21 -13.44 10.83
C LYS A 285 15.37 -14.33 11.75
N ASP A 286 14.72 -13.75 12.76
CA ASP A 286 14.16 -14.50 13.87
C ASP A 286 12.71 -14.91 13.63
N LYS A 287 11.88 -14.05 13.04
CA LYS A 287 10.45 -14.30 12.88
C LYS A 287 9.91 -13.79 11.53
N PRO A 288 8.83 -14.36 10.99
CA PRO A 288 8.14 -13.79 9.83
C PRO A 288 7.49 -12.45 10.18
N ILE A 289 7.23 -11.60 9.19
CA ILE A 289 6.81 -10.21 9.42
C ILE A 289 5.48 -10.09 10.17
N ASP A 290 4.51 -10.97 9.92
CA ASP A 290 3.21 -10.93 10.60
C ASP A 290 3.37 -11.05 12.12
N TRP A 291 4.31 -11.91 12.55
CA TRP A 291 4.62 -12.12 13.96
C TRP A 291 5.38 -10.93 14.53
N LEU A 292 6.27 -10.32 13.73
CA LEU A 292 6.97 -9.11 14.16
C LEU A 292 6.00 -7.95 14.40
N LEU A 293 5.01 -7.74 13.53
CA LEU A 293 3.97 -6.73 13.79
C LEU A 293 3.16 -7.03 15.05
N ASP A 294 2.75 -8.29 15.26
CA ASP A 294 2.03 -8.66 16.47
C ASP A 294 2.89 -8.46 17.74
N HIS A 295 4.21 -8.67 17.64
CA HIS A 295 5.15 -8.35 18.72
C HIS A 295 5.31 -6.85 18.96
N ILE A 296 5.31 -5.99 17.92
CA ILE A 296 5.28 -4.53 18.12
C ILE A 296 4.05 -4.14 18.93
N LEU A 297 2.88 -4.69 18.58
CA LEU A 297 1.64 -4.44 19.30
C LEU A 297 1.73 -4.95 20.75
N TRP A 298 2.23 -6.17 20.95
CA TRP A 298 2.39 -6.75 22.28
C TRP A 298 3.24 -5.86 23.20
N VAL A 299 4.42 -5.45 22.71
CA VAL A 299 5.34 -4.59 23.47
C VAL A 299 4.72 -3.22 23.76
N LYS A 300 3.88 -2.69 22.86
CA LYS A 300 3.28 -1.37 23.02
C LYS A 300 2.13 -1.32 24.02
N VAL A 301 1.26 -2.34 24.03
CA VAL A 301 -0.04 -2.22 24.72
C VAL A 301 -0.44 -3.39 25.62
N CYS A 302 0.27 -4.51 25.58
CA CYS A 302 -0.07 -5.64 26.44
C CYS A 302 0.59 -5.50 27.82
N ASN A 303 -0.23 -5.49 28.86
CA ASN A 303 0.24 -5.54 30.24
C ASN A 303 0.51 -7.02 30.64
N PRO A 304 1.75 -7.39 31.01
CA PRO A 304 2.09 -8.75 31.43
C PRO A 304 1.32 -9.25 32.67
N GLU A 305 0.79 -8.35 33.48
CA GLU A 305 0.00 -8.66 34.69
C GLU A 305 -1.49 -8.91 34.38
N LYS A 306 -1.91 -8.76 33.12
CA LYS A 306 -3.29 -8.96 32.69
C LYS A 306 -3.43 -10.15 31.75
N ASP A 307 -4.67 -10.61 31.61
CA ASP A 307 -5.00 -11.78 30.80
C ASP A 307 -4.86 -11.55 29.29
N SER A 308 -4.90 -12.65 28.54
CA SER A 308 -4.80 -12.63 27.08
C SER A 308 -5.96 -11.85 26.43
N LYS A 309 -7.13 -11.82 27.06
CA LYS A 309 -8.30 -11.08 26.58
C LYS A 309 -8.06 -9.57 26.62
N HIS A 310 -7.52 -9.05 27.71
CA HIS A 310 -7.11 -7.66 27.82
C HIS A 310 -6.09 -7.30 26.73
N CYS A 311 -5.02 -8.09 26.59
CA CYS A 311 -4.01 -7.86 25.55
C CYS A 311 -4.64 -7.86 24.15
N SER A 312 -5.57 -8.77 23.87
CA SER A 312 -6.24 -8.85 22.57
C SER A 312 -7.10 -7.61 22.27
N LEU A 313 -7.81 -7.08 23.27
CA LEU A 313 -8.62 -5.86 23.15
C LEU A 313 -7.75 -4.62 22.92
N GLU A 314 -6.65 -4.48 23.66
CA GLU A 314 -5.73 -3.35 23.46
C GLU A 314 -5.03 -3.42 22.11
N LYS A 315 -4.60 -4.62 21.69
CA LYS A 315 -4.08 -4.83 20.33
C LYS A 315 -5.10 -4.40 19.28
N ALA A 316 -6.37 -4.79 19.41
CA ALA A 316 -7.43 -4.44 18.45
C ALA A 316 -7.65 -2.92 18.29
N LYS A 317 -7.43 -2.12 19.35
CA LYS A 317 -7.46 -0.65 19.26
C LYS A 317 -6.30 -0.08 18.44
N MET A 318 -5.15 -0.75 18.47
CA MET A 318 -3.93 -0.36 17.75
C MET A 318 -3.86 -0.90 16.32
N LYS A 319 -4.46 -2.07 16.05
CA LYS A 319 -4.60 -2.66 14.72
C LYS A 319 -6.07 -2.71 14.30
N ARG A 320 -6.62 -1.55 13.94
CA ARG A 320 -8.05 -1.43 13.68
C ARG A 320 -8.40 -2.06 12.34
N THR A 321 -9.28 -3.05 12.38
CA THR A 321 -9.71 -3.77 11.18
C THR A 321 -10.99 -3.16 10.61
N PHE A 322 -10.91 -2.70 9.37
CA PHE A 322 -12.08 -2.30 8.59
C PHE A 322 -12.83 -3.53 8.10
N LYS A 323 -14.16 -3.46 8.12
CA LYS A 323 -15.04 -4.51 7.58
C LYS A 323 -16.13 -3.87 6.71
N PRO A 324 -16.42 -4.42 5.53
CA PRO A 324 -15.84 -5.62 4.91
C PRO A 324 -14.40 -5.40 4.41
N SER A 325 -13.64 -6.47 4.18
CA SER A 325 -12.27 -6.38 3.63
C SER A 325 -12.29 -5.78 2.21
N MET A 326 -11.31 -4.95 1.88
CA MET A 326 -11.17 -4.30 0.57
C MET A 326 -10.28 -5.08 -0.40
N PHE A 327 -9.49 -6.03 0.10
CA PHE A 327 -8.58 -6.83 -0.71
C PHE A 327 -8.78 -8.32 -0.43
N GLN A 328 -8.69 -9.13 -1.48
CA GLN A 328 -8.76 -10.58 -1.42
C GLN A 328 -7.54 -11.19 -2.10
N HIS A 329 -6.83 -12.07 -1.39
CA HIS A 329 -5.79 -12.90 -1.98
C HIS A 329 -6.42 -13.91 -2.95
N VAL A 330 -5.94 -13.96 -4.19
CA VAL A 330 -6.40 -14.87 -5.25
C VAL A 330 -5.31 -15.81 -5.75
N GLY A 331 -4.07 -15.64 -5.30
CA GLY A 331 -2.96 -16.52 -5.66
C GLY A 331 -3.15 -17.94 -5.13
N VAL A 332 -3.29 -18.93 -6.01
CA VAL A 332 -3.37 -20.35 -5.62
C VAL A 332 -1.99 -20.93 -5.35
N HIS A 333 -0.98 -20.45 -6.09
CA HIS A 333 0.40 -20.90 -6.00
C HIS A 333 1.28 -19.83 -5.35
N SER A 334 1.80 -20.16 -4.18
CA SER A 334 2.72 -19.29 -3.43
C SER A 334 4.06 -19.16 -4.15
N SER A 335 4.78 -18.08 -3.85
CA SER A 335 6.21 -17.95 -4.18
C SER A 335 7.10 -18.95 -3.44
N LEU A 336 6.63 -19.53 -2.33
CA LEU A 336 7.34 -20.62 -1.67
C LEU A 336 7.01 -21.93 -2.41
N PRO A 337 8.00 -22.62 -3.01
CA PRO A 337 7.75 -23.82 -3.80
C PRO A 337 6.93 -24.87 -3.04
N GLY A 338 5.93 -25.44 -3.71
CA GLY A 338 5.05 -26.46 -3.14
C GLY A 338 3.93 -25.95 -2.22
N LYS A 339 3.90 -24.67 -1.82
CA LYS A 339 2.83 -24.12 -0.98
C LYS A 339 1.63 -23.68 -1.82
N ILE A 340 0.49 -24.35 -1.61
CA ILE A 340 -0.82 -23.99 -2.18
C ILE A 340 -1.57 -23.10 -1.19
N GLN A 341 -2.13 -21.99 -1.66
CA GLN A 341 -2.90 -21.04 -0.85
C GLN A 341 -4.35 -20.99 -1.35
N ASN A 342 -5.26 -21.56 -0.58
CA ASN A 342 -6.70 -21.58 -0.89
C ASN A 342 -7.53 -20.72 0.08
N LEU A 343 -6.87 -20.02 1.01
CA LEU A 343 -7.56 -19.21 2.00
C LEU A 343 -8.26 -18.02 1.34
N LYS A 344 -9.51 -17.78 1.76
CA LYS A 344 -10.27 -16.59 1.43
C LYS A 344 -10.52 -15.76 2.69
N ASP A 345 -10.54 -14.44 2.55
CA ASP A 345 -10.83 -13.55 3.65
C ASP A 345 -12.33 -13.64 3.96
N LYS A 346 -12.67 -13.94 5.22
CA LYS A 346 -14.06 -14.20 5.62
C LYS A 346 -14.93 -12.94 5.52
N ASP A 347 -14.32 -11.76 5.60
CA ASP A 347 -15.00 -10.48 5.65
C ASP A 347 -14.97 -9.73 4.31
N PHE A 348 -14.34 -10.28 3.24
CA PHE A 348 -14.33 -9.66 1.90
C PHE A 348 -15.75 -9.56 1.27
N GLY A 349 -16.69 -10.36 1.78
CA GLY A 349 -18.04 -10.47 1.23
C GLY A 349 -18.06 -11.18 -0.13
N LYS A 350 -19.24 -11.33 -0.72
CA LYS A 350 -19.34 -11.76 -2.12
C LYS A 350 -18.88 -10.60 -3.00
N GLN A 351 -17.86 -10.83 -3.82
CA GLN A 351 -17.47 -9.86 -4.82
C GLN A 351 -18.67 -9.62 -5.73
N VAL A 352 -18.98 -8.35 -5.98
CA VAL A 352 -19.95 -7.97 -7.01
C VAL A 352 -19.26 -8.27 -8.33
N LEU A 353 -19.51 -9.46 -8.87
CA LEU A 353 -18.83 -9.96 -10.08
C LEU A 353 -19.25 -9.17 -11.32
N PHE A 354 -20.41 -8.52 -11.28
CA PHE A 354 -20.90 -7.67 -12.35
C PHE A 354 -21.57 -6.41 -11.77
N LYS A 355 -21.39 -5.27 -12.44
CA LYS A 355 -22.15 -4.06 -12.19
C LYS A 355 -23.03 -3.82 -13.41
N ALA A 356 -24.33 -3.69 -13.19
CA ALA A 356 -25.25 -3.40 -14.28
C ALA A 356 -24.87 -2.06 -14.94
N HIS A 357 -24.79 -2.06 -16.27
CA HIS A 357 -24.41 -0.90 -17.06
C HIS A 357 -25.13 -0.93 -18.40
N PRO A 358 -25.44 0.24 -18.99
CA PRO A 358 -25.94 0.32 -20.34
C PRO A 358 -24.78 0.40 -21.34
N ASN A 359 -24.79 -0.45 -22.36
CA ASN A 359 -23.96 -0.28 -23.55
C ASN A 359 -24.86 0.05 -24.76
N PRO A 360 -24.32 0.70 -25.81
CA PRO A 360 -25.05 0.91 -27.05
C PRO A 360 -25.50 -0.41 -27.71
N ASP A 361 -26.53 -0.37 -28.54
CA ASP A 361 -27.01 -1.56 -29.24
C ASP A 361 -25.95 -2.13 -30.20
N ALA A 362 -25.55 -3.38 -29.97
CA ALA A 362 -24.60 -4.09 -30.81
C ALA A 362 -24.90 -5.60 -30.88
N VAL A 363 -24.44 -6.24 -31.97
CA VAL A 363 -24.38 -7.69 -32.09
C VAL A 363 -23.03 -8.16 -31.56
N VAL A 364 -23.04 -8.98 -30.53
CA VAL A 364 -21.83 -9.49 -29.87
C VAL A 364 -21.62 -10.95 -30.22
N ILE A 365 -20.49 -11.28 -30.83
CA ILE A 365 -20.11 -12.63 -31.22
C ILE A 365 -18.75 -12.94 -30.59
N SER A 366 -18.59 -14.13 -30.03
CA SER A 366 -17.28 -14.56 -29.52
C SER A 366 -17.04 -16.04 -29.79
N SER A 367 -15.79 -16.40 -30.06
CA SER A 367 -15.35 -17.80 -30.08
C SER A 367 -15.02 -18.32 -28.68
N LEU A 368 -14.91 -17.43 -27.68
CA LEU A 368 -14.56 -17.80 -26.33
C LEU A 368 -15.67 -18.61 -25.69
N LYS A 369 -15.32 -19.80 -25.20
CA LYS A 369 -16.25 -20.65 -24.48
C LYS A 369 -16.52 -20.07 -23.10
N ASP A 370 -17.78 -19.73 -22.86
CA ASP A 370 -18.23 -19.35 -21.53
C ASP A 370 -18.23 -20.55 -20.58
N TYR A 371 -18.10 -20.22 -19.30
CA TYR A 371 -18.16 -21.12 -18.18
C TYR A 371 -19.41 -20.79 -17.37
N GLN A 372 -20.21 -21.82 -17.09
CA GLN A 372 -21.47 -21.69 -16.33
C GLN A 372 -22.48 -20.68 -16.91
N GLY A 373 -22.43 -20.38 -18.22
CA GLY A 373 -23.40 -19.50 -18.86
C GLY A 373 -23.11 -18.00 -18.70
N HIS A 374 -21.94 -17.64 -18.18
CA HIS A 374 -21.46 -16.25 -18.04
C HIS A 374 -20.83 -15.78 -19.36
N SER A 375 -21.66 -15.45 -20.35
CA SER A 375 -21.23 -15.16 -21.73
C SER A 375 -20.79 -13.71 -21.96
N VAL A 376 -20.01 -13.50 -23.03
CA VAL A 376 -19.57 -12.16 -23.47
C VAL A 376 -20.76 -11.25 -23.79
N GLU A 377 -21.83 -11.82 -24.36
CA GLU A 377 -23.06 -11.10 -24.66
C GLU A 377 -23.73 -10.55 -23.39
N LYS A 378 -23.88 -11.38 -22.34
CA LYS A 378 -24.46 -10.92 -21.07
C LYS A 378 -23.59 -9.87 -20.38
N ALA A 379 -22.27 -10.00 -20.49
CA ALA A 379 -21.32 -9.01 -20.01
C ALA A 379 -21.50 -7.67 -20.72
N TYR A 380 -21.62 -7.69 -22.05
CA TYR A 380 -21.87 -6.49 -22.85
C TYR A 380 -23.23 -5.85 -22.56
N LEU A 381 -24.28 -6.64 -22.37
CA LEU A 381 -25.61 -6.11 -22.02
C LEU A 381 -25.70 -5.59 -20.57
N GLY A 382 -24.61 -5.71 -19.79
CA GLY A 382 -24.59 -5.35 -18.37
C GLY A 382 -25.54 -6.20 -17.53
N GLN A 383 -25.89 -7.41 -17.97
CA GLN A 383 -26.79 -8.33 -17.27
C GLN A 383 -26.04 -9.28 -16.34
N ASP A 384 -24.79 -9.58 -16.68
CA ASP A 384 -23.92 -10.51 -15.96
C ASP A 384 -22.45 -10.13 -16.20
N PHE A 385 -21.50 -10.97 -15.78
CA PHE A 385 -20.09 -10.89 -16.16
C PHE A 385 -19.73 -11.96 -17.20
N PHE A 386 -18.55 -11.82 -17.82
CA PHE A 386 -17.99 -12.87 -18.66
C PHE A 386 -17.06 -13.74 -17.84
N TRP A 387 -17.27 -15.06 -17.87
CA TRP A 387 -16.34 -16.03 -17.30
C TRP A 387 -16.04 -17.06 -18.39
N GLY A 388 -14.86 -16.96 -18.98
CA GLY A 388 -14.42 -17.86 -20.06
C GLY A 388 -13.39 -18.88 -19.63
N LEU A 389 -13.23 -19.91 -20.44
CA LEU A 389 -12.01 -20.72 -20.44
C LEU A 389 -10.81 -19.90 -20.93
N THR A 390 -9.59 -20.37 -20.63
CA THR A 390 -8.34 -19.72 -21.07
C THR A 390 -8.36 -19.52 -22.59
N PRO A 391 -8.24 -18.27 -23.09
CA PRO A 391 -8.21 -18.00 -24.52
C PRO A 391 -7.05 -18.71 -25.22
N ILE A 392 -7.29 -19.20 -26.44
CA ILE A 392 -6.27 -19.75 -27.33
C ILE A 392 -6.01 -18.81 -28.51
N LYS A 393 -4.88 -19.01 -29.18
CA LYS A 393 -4.53 -18.20 -30.36
C LYS A 393 -5.62 -18.33 -31.42
N GLY A 394 -6.17 -17.20 -31.85
CA GLY A 394 -7.27 -17.13 -32.82
C GLY A 394 -8.64 -16.91 -32.19
N ASP A 395 -8.75 -16.92 -30.85
CA ASP A 395 -9.98 -16.52 -30.19
C ASP A 395 -10.28 -15.03 -30.38
N TYR A 396 -11.57 -14.69 -30.47
CA TYR A 396 -12.02 -13.34 -30.72
C TYR A 396 -13.30 -12.98 -29.94
N ILE A 397 -13.46 -11.67 -29.72
CA ILE A 397 -14.72 -11.02 -29.38
C ILE A 397 -14.95 -9.99 -30.49
N LEU A 398 -16.09 -10.08 -31.16
CA LEU A 398 -16.52 -9.16 -32.20
C LEU A 398 -17.78 -8.44 -31.71
N ILE A 399 -17.72 -7.11 -31.66
CA ILE A 399 -18.83 -6.25 -31.26
C ILE A 399 -19.19 -5.38 -32.46
N THR A 400 -20.35 -5.63 -33.06
CA THR A 400 -20.84 -4.89 -34.22
C THR A 400 -21.94 -3.94 -33.81
N PHE A 401 -21.61 -2.66 -33.65
CA PHE A 401 -22.58 -1.63 -33.29
C PHE A 401 -23.61 -1.40 -34.40
N THR A 402 -24.88 -1.30 -34.03
CA THR A 402 -25.98 -1.05 -34.99
C THR A 402 -25.98 0.38 -35.55
N LYS A 403 -25.37 1.32 -34.82
CA LYS A 403 -25.18 2.72 -35.20
C LYS A 403 -23.74 3.13 -34.94
N PRO A 404 -23.15 4.05 -35.72
CA PRO A 404 -21.82 4.59 -35.46
C PRO A 404 -21.70 5.07 -34.01
N GLN A 405 -20.69 4.58 -33.29
CA GLN A 405 -20.41 4.97 -31.90
C GLN A 405 -19.05 5.65 -31.81
N ILE A 406 -18.94 6.62 -30.90
CA ILE A 406 -17.65 7.14 -30.47
C ILE A 406 -17.12 6.18 -29.41
N ILE A 407 -16.21 5.31 -29.80
CA ILE A 407 -15.58 4.36 -28.90
C ILE A 407 -14.36 5.05 -28.29
N LYS A 408 -14.31 5.16 -26.96
CA LYS A 408 -13.03 5.36 -26.28
C LYS A 408 -12.28 4.03 -26.41
N GLY A 409 -11.19 4.02 -27.18
CA GLY A 409 -10.38 2.82 -27.33
C GLY A 409 -9.99 2.26 -25.96
N PRO A 410 -9.76 0.94 -25.85
CA PRO A 410 -9.36 0.33 -24.59
C PRO A 410 -8.14 1.05 -24.03
N HIS A 411 -8.09 1.20 -22.70
CA HIS A 411 -6.84 1.49 -22.01
C HIS A 411 -5.83 0.43 -22.49
N PRO A 412 -4.58 0.81 -22.85
CA PRO A 412 -3.62 -0.08 -23.51
C PRO A 412 -3.30 -1.42 -22.80
N SER A 413 -3.80 -1.66 -21.58
CA SER A 413 -3.74 -2.93 -20.85
C SER A 413 -4.59 -4.05 -21.41
N GLU A 414 -5.53 -3.74 -22.30
CA GLU A 414 -6.47 -4.72 -22.86
C GLU A 414 -6.18 -5.06 -24.34
N GLN A 415 -5.09 -4.52 -24.91
CA GLN A 415 -4.64 -4.91 -26.25
C GLN A 415 -3.92 -6.26 -26.24
N THR A 416 -4.67 -7.35 -26.10
CA THR A 416 -4.26 -8.62 -26.70
C THR A 416 -4.60 -8.57 -28.19
N SER A 417 -3.58 -8.29 -29.01
CA SER A 417 -3.50 -8.46 -30.47
C SER A 417 -4.81 -8.59 -31.26
N ASN A 418 -5.02 -7.60 -32.15
CA ASN A 418 -6.02 -7.53 -33.24
C ASN A 418 -7.43 -7.06 -32.87
N LEU A 419 -7.53 -5.80 -32.42
CA LEU A 419 -8.74 -4.99 -32.67
C LEU A 419 -8.48 -4.10 -33.88
N THR A 420 -8.70 -4.65 -35.08
CA THR A 420 -8.82 -3.87 -36.31
C THR A 420 -10.25 -3.34 -36.39
N THR A 421 -10.42 -2.04 -36.18
CA THR A 421 -11.62 -1.33 -36.64
C THR A 421 -11.44 -1.06 -38.13
N GLU A 422 -11.93 -1.96 -38.98
CA GLU A 422 -12.09 -1.63 -40.40
C GLU A 422 -13.40 -0.85 -40.58
N PRO A 423 -13.36 0.36 -41.16
CA PRO A 423 -14.57 1.01 -41.65
C PRO A 423 -15.03 0.28 -42.93
N LEU A 424 -16.32 -0.06 -43.00
CA LEU A 424 -16.98 -0.43 -44.26
C LEU A 424 -17.09 0.78 -45.19
#